data_AF-B8JJH3-F1
#
_entry.id   AF-B8JJH3-F1
#
_cell.length_a   1.000
_cell.length_b   1.000
_cell.length_c   1.000
_cell.angle_alpha   90.00
_cell.angle_beta   90.00
_cell.angle_gamma   90.00
#
_symmetry.space_group_name_H-M   'P 1'
#
loop_
_entity.id
_entity.type
_entity.pdbx_description
1 polymer ?
#
loop_
_entity_poly.entity_id
_entity_poly.type
_entity_poly.pdbx_seq_one_letter_code
_entity_poly.pdbx_strand_id
1 'polypeptide(L)' 'MTDAQMADFGAAAQYLRKSEKERLEAQTRPFDIRTECFVPDDKEEYVKAKVVSREGGKVTAET' A
#
# COMPACT_ATOMS: atom_id res chain seq x y z
N MET A 1 3.73 19.60 2.66
CA MET A 1 2.26 19.72 2.82
C MET A 1 1.97 19.34 4.25
N THR A 2 1.83 20.35 5.10
CA THR A 2 1.82 20.22 6.55
C THR A 2 0.42 20.07 7.13
N ASP A 3 0.32 19.46 8.31
CA ASP A 3 -0.96 19.29 9.01
C ASP A 3 -1.65 20.64 9.28
N ALA A 4 -0.87 21.72 9.42
CA ALA A 4 -1.37 23.08 9.56
C ALA A 4 -2.30 23.51 8.41
N GLN A 5 -2.06 23.02 7.18
CA GLN A 5 -2.90 23.34 6.01
C GLN A 5 -4.26 22.63 6.05
N MET A 6 -4.44 21.65 6.94
CA MET A 6 -5.70 20.91 7.09
C MET A 6 -6.57 21.47 8.24
N ALA A 7 -6.09 22.47 8.99
CA ALA A 7 -6.78 23.00 10.16
C ALA A 7 -8.16 23.59 9.83
N ASP A 8 -8.29 24.27 8.68
CA ASP A 8 -9.55 24.89 8.23
C ASP A 8 -10.67 23.87 7.99
N PHE A 9 -10.32 22.60 7.77
CA PHE A 9 -11.28 21.52 7.54
C PHE A 9 -11.77 20.85 8.85
N GLY A 10 -11.20 21.21 10.00
CA GLY A 10 -11.61 20.72 11.31
C GLY A 10 -11.78 19.19 11.37
N ALA A 11 -12.93 18.73 11.89
CA ALA A 11 -13.22 17.30 12.02
C ALA A 11 -13.27 16.52 10.69
N ALA A 12 -13.49 17.22 9.57
CA ALA A 12 -13.52 16.60 8.25
C ALA A 12 -12.11 16.29 7.70
N ALA A 13 -11.06 16.92 8.24
CA ALA A 13 -9.70 16.81 7.74
C ALA A 13 -9.24 15.37 7.53
N GLN A 14 -9.52 14.47 8.49
CA GLN A 14 -9.10 13.06 8.46
C GLN A 14 -9.70 12.25 7.28
N TYR A 15 -10.85 12.67 6.76
CA TYR A 15 -11.53 12.03 5.63
C TYR A 15 -11.03 12.58 4.30
N LEU A 16 -10.43 13.77 4.31
CA LEU A 16 -9.85 14.41 3.12
C LEU A 16 -8.37 14.09 2.96
N ARG A 17 -7.63 14.00 4.07
CA ARG A 17 -6.20 13.72 4.08
C ARG A 17 -5.75 13.12 5.41
N LYS A 18 -4.89 12.11 5.32
CA LYS A 18 -4.16 11.58 6.47
C LYS A 18 -3.12 12.58 7.00
N SER A 19 -2.82 12.48 8.30
CA SER A 19 -1.82 13.33 8.94
C SER A 19 -0.44 13.14 8.31
N GLU A 20 0.46 14.11 8.50
CA GLU A 20 1.86 13.99 8.07
C GLU A 20 2.53 12.76 8.66
N LYS A 21 2.23 12.45 9.93
CA LYS A 21 2.74 11.27 10.61
C LYS A 21 2.32 9.97 9.90
N GLU A 22 1.02 9.79 9.66
CA GLU A 22 0.51 8.59 8.97
C GLU A 22 1.03 8.49 7.54
N ARG A 23 1.16 9.63 6.84
CA ARG A 23 1.73 9.67 5.48
C ARG A 23 3.21 9.28 5.47
N LEU A 24 3.98 9.75 6.46
CA LEU A 24 5.40 9.42 6.59
C LEU A 24 5.57 7.93 6.89
N GLU A 25 4.85 7.40 7.87
CA GLU A 25 4.87 5.97 8.22
C GLU A 25 4.48 5.08 7.04
N ALA A 26 3.47 5.47 6.24
CA ALA A 26 3.06 4.73 5.06
C ALA A 26 4.10 4.77 3.92
N GLN A 27 4.87 5.86 3.81
CA GLN A 27 5.90 6.02 2.78
C GLN A 27 7.23 5.36 3.16
N THR A 28 7.55 5.29 4.46
CA THR A 28 8.80 4.69 4.95
C THR A 28 8.66 3.21 5.31
N ARG A 29 7.47 2.62 5.16
CA ARG A 29 7.26 1.19 5.37
C ARG A 29 8.20 0.37 4.46
N PRO A 30 8.66 -0.81 4.91
CA PRO A 30 9.40 -1.71 4.05
C PRO A 30 8.62 -2.03 2.78
N PHE A 31 9.31 -1.96 1.64
CA PHE A 31 8.77 -2.30 0.33
C PHE A 31 9.88 -2.88 -0.55
N ASP A 32 9.68 -4.07 -1.08
CA ASP A 32 10.58 -4.67 -2.07
C ASP A 32 9.87 -4.85 -3.41
N ILE A 33 10.28 -4.05 -4.40
CA ILE A 33 9.72 -4.03 -5.75
C ILE A 33 9.82 -5.37 -6.48
N ARG A 34 10.73 -6.27 -6.08
CA ARG A 34 10.90 -7.57 -6.73
C ARG A 34 9.96 -8.63 -6.17
N THR A 35 9.52 -8.48 -4.92
CA THR A 35 8.73 -9.50 -4.23
C THR A 35 7.29 -9.07 -3.98
N GLU A 36 7.01 -7.79 -3.71
CA GLU A 36 5.64 -7.28 -3.56
C GLU A 36 4.97 -7.07 -4.93
N CYS A 37 3.85 -7.74 -5.17
CA CYS A 37 3.12 -7.70 -6.43
C CYS A 37 1.60 -7.84 -6.23
N PHE A 38 0.85 -7.76 -7.32
CA PHE A 38 -0.57 -8.11 -7.37
C PHE A 38 -0.75 -9.34 -8.24
N VAL A 39 -1.58 -10.28 -7.79
CA VAL A 39 -1.93 -11.49 -8.54
C VAL A 39 -3.45 -11.57 -8.73
N PRO A 40 -3.94 -12.11 -9.85
CA PRO A 40 -5.38 -12.35 -10.03
C PRO A 40 -5.91 -13.34 -8.98
N ASP A 41 -7.11 -13.09 -8.47
CA ASP A 41 -7.84 -13.97 -7.57
C ASP A 41 -9.28 -14.19 -8.08
N ASP A 42 -9.81 -15.41 -7.89
CA ASP A 42 -11.12 -15.78 -8.42
C ASP A 42 -12.30 -15.07 -7.72
N LYS A 43 -12.12 -14.56 -6.50
CA LYS A 43 -13.17 -13.93 -5.68
C LYS A 43 -12.96 -12.44 -5.47
N GLU A 44 -11.71 -12.00 -5.39
CA GLU A 44 -11.34 -10.61 -5.09
C GLU A 44 -10.79 -9.85 -6.31
N GLU A 45 -10.84 -10.45 -7.50
CA GLU A 45 -10.25 -9.99 -8.77
C GLU A 45 -8.73 -9.90 -8.75
N TYR A 46 -8.17 -9.14 -7.80
CA TYR A 46 -6.73 -8.98 -7.58
C TYR A 46 -6.41 -8.82 -6.10
N VAL A 47 -5.45 -9.60 -5.63
CA VAL A 47 -4.95 -9.51 -4.25
C VAL A 47 -3.47 -9.13 -4.24
N LYS A 48 -3.05 -8.49 -3.16
CA LYS A 48 -1.61 -8.26 -2.90
C LYS A 48 -0.97 -9.60 -2.59
N ALA A 49 0.23 -9.83 -3.09
CA ALA A 49 0.97 -11.05 -2.83
C ALA A 49 2.48 -10.79 -2.74
N LYS A 50 3.18 -11.70 -2.08
CA LYS A 50 4.64 -11.72 -1.99
C LYS A 50 5.21 -12.92 -2.72
N VAL A 51 6.11 -12.69 -3.67
CA VAL A 51 6.78 -13.77 -4.41
C VAL A 51 7.69 -14.60 -3.50
N VAL A 52 7.51 -15.91 -3.51
CA VAL A 52 8.30 -16.90 -2.78
C VAL A 52 9.34 -17.55 -3.69
N SER A 53 8.96 -17.93 -4.92
CA SER A 53 9.87 -18.55 -5.89
C SER A 53 9.52 -18.24 -7.35
N ARG A 54 10.49 -18.44 -8.24
CA ARG A 54 10.34 -18.26 -9.69
C ARG A 54 11.03 -19.41 -10.44
N GLU A 55 10.27 -20.18 -11.20
CA GLU A 55 10.75 -21.37 -11.90
C GLU A 55 10.11 -21.48 -13.28
N GLY A 56 10.92 -21.67 -14.33
CA GLY A 56 10.41 -21.97 -15.68
C GLY A 56 9.42 -20.95 -16.25
N GLY A 57 9.57 -19.66 -15.91
CA GLY A 57 8.64 -18.60 -16.34
C GLY A 57 7.36 -18.51 -15.51
N LYS A 58 7.22 -19.31 -14.45
CA LYS A 58 6.12 -19.25 -13.48
C LYS A 58 6.59 -18.63 -12.17
N VAL A 59 5.66 -18.02 -11.44
CA VAL A 59 5.90 -17.35 -10.16
C VAL A 59 4.98 -17.96 -9.10
N THR A 60 5.55 -18.34 -7.97
CA THR A 60 4.79 -18.75 -6.78
C THR A 60 4.76 -17.57 -5.82
N ALA A 61 3.56 -17.12 -5.45
CA ALA A 61 3.37 -16.00 -4.53
C ALA A 61 2.39 -16.36 -3.42
N GLU A 62 2.60 -15.78 -2.24
CA GLU A 62 1.74 -15.90 -1.07
C GLU A 62 0.83 -14.66 -1.01
N THR A 63 -0.48 -14.88 -1.06
CA THR A 63 -1.54 -13.86 -1.00
C THR A 63 -1.99 -13.62 0.43
#